data_AF-A0A2M8PQS1-F1
#
_entry.id   AF-A0A2M8PQS1-F1
#
_cell.length_a   1.000
_cell.length_b   1.000
_cell.length_c   1.000
_cell.angle_alpha   90.00
_cell.angle_beta   90.00
_cell.angle_gamma   90.00
#
_symmetry.space_group_name_H-M   'P 1'
#
loop_
_entity.id
_entity.type
_entity.pdbx_description
1 polymer ?
#
loop_
_entity_poly.entity_id
_entity_poly.type
_entity_poly.pdbx_seq_one_letter_code
_entity_poly.pdbx_strand_id
1 'polypeptide(L)'
;MSGTVERLDGQPIILVTITGHVDGEIARSIYKQSAEIADAADEMLYRILDVRQMTTSFPEMLEVVRESGKGLPGSGRDPRIKNIYVGNNNMAKLARDLMKQFGVEMLMFLSMEDAHTYIQNQIEESSQLSG
;
A
#
# COMPACT_ATOMS: atom_id res chain seq x y z
N MET A 1 -5.92 -16.82 5.39
CA MET A 1 -5.04 -15.84 4.74
C MET A 1 -5.63 -14.47 5.05
N SER A 2 -4.90 -13.60 5.74
CA SER A 2 -5.44 -12.35 6.33
C SER A 2 -5.32 -11.14 5.39
N GLY A 3 -5.00 -11.36 4.12
CA GLY A 3 -5.06 -10.29 3.11
C GLY A 3 -5.12 -10.80 1.68
N THR A 4 -5.67 -9.97 0.79
CA THR A 4 -5.75 -10.17 -0.65
C THR A 4 -4.96 -9.09 -1.37
N VAL A 5 -4.44 -9.41 -2.55
CA VAL A 5 -3.77 -8.48 -3.45
C VAL A 5 -4.33 -8.70 -4.84
N GLU A 6 -4.92 -7.66 -5.44
CA GLU A 6 -5.47 -7.74 -6.79
C GLU A 6 -5.24 -6.42 -7.55
N ARG A 7 -5.17 -6.51 -8.87
CA ARG A 7 -5.21 -5.33 -9.73
C ARG A 7 -6.67 -5.08 -10.11
N LEU A 8 -7.15 -3.86 -9.94
CA LEU A 8 -8.51 -3.49 -10.34
C LEU A 8 -8.60 -3.45 -11.88
N ASP A 9 -9.66 -4.05 -12.42
CA ASP A 9 -9.87 -4.15 -13.86
C ASP A 9 -9.88 -2.77 -14.53
N GLY A 10 -9.09 -2.64 -15.61
CA GLY A 10 -8.98 -1.43 -16.41
C GLY A 10 -8.33 -0.24 -15.70
N GLN A 11 -7.75 -0.44 -14.50
CA GLN A 11 -7.16 0.64 -13.71
C GLN A 11 -5.71 0.30 -13.32
N PRO A 12 -4.80 1.30 -13.24
CA PRO A 12 -3.45 1.14 -12.72
C PRO A 12 -3.46 1.11 -11.18
N ILE A 13 -4.39 0.36 -10.58
CA ILE A 13 -4.62 0.32 -9.13
C ILE A 13 -4.47 -1.11 -8.63
N ILE A 14 -3.56 -1.31 -7.67
CA ILE A 14 -3.48 -2.50 -6.84
C ILE A 14 -4.33 -2.26 -5.59
N LEU A 15 -5.34 -3.08 -5.37
CA LEU A 15 -6.07 -3.13 -4.11
C LEU A 15 -5.48 -4.22 -3.22
N VAL A 16 -5.00 -3.81 -2.05
CA VAL A 16 -4.62 -4.72 -0.98
C VAL A 16 -5.65 -4.62 0.12
N THR A 17 -6.39 -5.69 0.38
CA THR A 17 -7.34 -5.74 1.49
C THR A 17 -6.77 -6.58 2.61
N ILE A 18 -6.63 -6.02 3.80
CA ILE A 18 -6.10 -6.71 4.97
C ILE A 18 -7.20 -6.85 6.02
N THR A 19 -7.52 -8.09 6.39
CA THR A 19 -8.50 -8.41 7.42
C THR A 19 -7.88 -9.32 8.48
N GLY A 20 -8.05 -8.95 9.76
CA GLY A 20 -7.49 -9.70 10.88
C GLY A 20 -6.02 -9.39 11.14
N HIS A 21 -5.31 -10.37 11.71
CA HIS A 21 -3.96 -10.18 12.24
C HIS A 21 -2.89 -10.11 11.17
N VAL A 22 -1.98 -9.14 11.29
CA VAL A 22 -0.82 -8.94 10.41
C VAL A 22 0.49 -8.98 11.18
N ASP A 23 1.44 -9.71 10.59
CA ASP A 23 2.84 -9.79 10.98
C ASP A 23 3.77 -9.53 9.78
N GLY A 24 5.08 -9.66 10.00
CA GLY A 24 6.08 -9.49 8.95
C GLY A 24 5.99 -10.55 7.84
N GLU A 25 5.47 -11.74 8.10
CA GLU A 25 5.32 -12.79 7.08
C GLU A 25 4.20 -12.43 6.09
N ILE A 26 3.06 -11.99 6.61
CA ILE A 26 1.94 -11.52 5.80
C ILE A 26 2.36 -10.31 4.96
N ALA A 27 3.10 -9.36 5.54
CA ALA A 27 3.63 -8.22 4.80
C ALA A 27 4.54 -8.64 3.64
N ARG A 28 5.47 -9.59 3.86
CA ARG A 28 6.33 -10.12 2.79
C ARG A 28 5.53 -10.80 1.69
N SER A 29 4.50 -11.57 2.05
CA SER A 29 3.61 -12.21 1.09
C SER A 29 2.86 -11.18 0.21
N ILE A 30 2.34 -10.11 0.82
CA ILE A 30 1.69 -9.01 0.12
C ILE A 30 2.65 -8.30 -0.83
N TYR A 31 3.90 -8.06 -0.40
CA TYR A 31 4.90 -7.42 -1.25
C TYR A 31 5.28 -8.28 -2.44
N LYS A 32 5.44 -9.59 -2.24
CA LYS A 32 5.70 -10.52 -3.34
C LYS A 32 4.59 -10.48 -4.39
N GLN A 33 3.32 -10.57 -3.97
CA GLN A 33 2.17 -10.49 -4.89
C GLN A 33 2.07 -9.12 -5.57
N SER A 34 2.35 -8.04 -4.83
CA SER A 34 2.38 -6.68 -5.41
C SER A 34 3.48 -6.54 -6.47
N ALA A 35 4.64 -7.16 -6.25
CA ALA A 35 5.75 -7.16 -7.19
C ALA A 35 5.41 -7.94 -8.47
N GLU A 36 4.76 -9.10 -8.35
CA GLU A 36 4.31 -9.89 -9.50
C GLU A 36 3.36 -9.09 -10.41
N ILE A 37 2.45 -8.29 -9.82
CA ILE A 37 1.57 -7.38 -10.58
C ILE A 37 2.38 -6.24 -11.21
N ALA A 38 3.32 -5.65 -10.47
CA ALA A 38 4.13 -4.53 -10.96
C ALA A 38 5.13 -4.95 -12.05
N ASP A 39 5.65 -6.17 -12.02
CA ASP A 39 6.53 -6.73 -13.06
C ASP A 39 5.80 -6.90 -14.40
N ALA A 40 4.47 -7.09 -14.36
CA ALA A 40 3.62 -7.26 -15.54
C ALA A 40 3.01 -5.93 -16.05
N ALA A 41 3.31 -4.80 -15.41
CA ALA A 41 2.77 -3.49 -15.77
C ALA A 41 3.84 -2.61 -16.42
N ASP A 42 3.50 -1.98 -17.53
CA ASP A 42 4.36 -1.01 -18.23
C ASP A 42 4.11 0.44 -17.78
N GLU A 43 3.30 0.64 -16.74
CA GLU A 43 2.86 1.94 -16.24
C GLU A 43 3.08 2.08 -14.73
N MET A 44 3.04 3.32 -14.23
CA MET A 44 3.08 3.59 -12.79
C MET A 44 1.82 3.04 -12.12
N LEU A 45 1.98 2.29 -11.04
CA LEU A 45 0.86 1.75 -10.28
C LEU A 45 0.58 2.55 -9.01
N TYR A 46 -0.69 2.61 -8.64
CA TYR A 46 -1.16 3.12 -7.36
C TYR A 46 -1.60 1.93 -6.50
N ARG A 47 -1.25 1.91 -5.21
CA ARG A 47 -1.68 0.85 -4.30
C ARG A 47 -2.50 1.42 -3.16
N ILE A 48 -3.73 0.91 -3.03
CA ILE A 48 -4.58 1.13 -1.87
C ILE A 48 -4.36 -0.02 -0.89
N LEU A 49 -3.87 0.26 0.32
CA LEU A 49 -3.90 -0.72 1.40
C LEU A 49 -5.07 -0.41 2.31
N ASP A 50 -6.13 -1.21 2.20
CA ASP A 50 -7.25 -1.21 3.12
C ASP A 50 -6.89 -1.99 4.38
N VAL A 51 -6.61 -1.24 5.45
CA VAL A 51 -6.22 -1.74 6.77
C VAL A 51 -7.31 -1.47 7.82
N ARG A 52 -8.55 -1.15 7.40
CA ARG A 52 -9.65 -0.82 8.31
C ARG A 52 -9.97 -1.95 9.29
N GLN A 53 -9.86 -3.19 8.84
CA GLN A 53 -10.15 -4.40 9.61
C GLN A 53 -8.88 -5.14 10.07
N MET A 54 -7.72 -4.48 9.97
CA MET A 54 -6.43 -5.05 10.39
C MET A 54 -6.22 -4.90 11.90
N THR A 55 -5.65 -5.94 12.50
CA THR A 55 -5.05 -5.91 13.84
C THR A 55 -3.58 -6.30 13.75
N THR A 56 -2.75 -5.81 14.67
CA THR A 56 -1.34 -6.19 14.80
C THR A 56 -0.84 -5.83 16.20
N SER A 57 0.20 -6.50 16.70
CA SER A 57 0.88 -6.07 17.91
C SER A 57 1.95 -5.01 17.59
N PHE A 58 2.44 -4.31 18.63
CA PHE A 58 3.50 -3.32 18.44
C PHE A 58 4.82 -3.94 17.90
N PRO A 59 5.33 -5.08 18.43
CA PRO A 59 6.52 -5.73 17.87
C PRO A 59 6.36 -6.13 16.40
N GLU A 60 5.22 -6.71 16.03
CA GLU A 60 4.95 -7.12 14.65
C GLU A 60 4.82 -5.92 13.72
N MET A 61 4.21 -4.83 14.18
CA MET A 61 4.17 -3.57 13.41
C MET A 61 5.58 -3.05 13.13
N LEU A 62 6.50 -3.11 14.11
CA LEU A 62 7.90 -2.73 13.87
C LEU A 62 8.58 -3.64 12.84
N GLU A 63 8.27 -4.95 12.85
CA GLU A 63 8.74 -5.86 11.81
C GLU A 63 8.20 -5.47 10.43
N VAL A 64 6.91 -5.19 10.30
CA VAL A 64 6.29 -4.74 9.04
C VAL A 64 6.95 -3.46 8.53
N VAL A 65 7.15 -2.46 9.39
CA VAL A 65 7.83 -1.21 9.05
C VAL A 65 9.26 -1.49 8.56
N ARG A 66 10.00 -2.34 9.27
CA ARG A 66 11.36 -2.73 8.88
C ARG A 66 11.38 -3.43 7.53
N GLU A 67 10.47 -4.37 7.29
CA GLU A 67 10.38 -5.08 6.00
C GLU A 67 10.02 -4.11 4.86
N SER A 68 9.09 -3.19 5.09
CA SER A 68 8.69 -2.17 4.11
C SER A 68 9.86 -1.24 3.73
N GLY A 69 10.63 -0.80 4.74
CA GLY A 69 11.76 0.12 4.59
C GLY A 69 12.99 -0.46 3.88
N LYS A 70 13.09 -1.80 3.74
CA LYS A 70 14.18 -2.47 3.00
C LYS A 70 14.20 -2.16 1.50
N GLY A 71 13.08 -1.69 0.95
CA GLY A 71 12.96 -1.42 -0.49
C GLY A 71 13.02 -2.68 -1.35
N LEU A 72 12.40 -3.76 -0.88
CA LEU A 72 12.16 -4.93 -1.70
C LEU A 72 11.15 -4.61 -2.81
N PRO A 73 11.19 -5.31 -3.96
CA PRO A 73 10.12 -5.24 -4.95
C PRO A 73 8.75 -5.43 -4.30
N GLY A 74 7.78 -4.59 -4.67
CA GLY A 74 6.44 -4.55 -4.11
C GLY A 74 6.32 -3.92 -2.72
N SER A 75 7.42 -3.51 -2.07
CA SER A 75 7.39 -2.92 -0.73
C SER A 75 7.00 -1.43 -0.75
N GLY A 76 6.93 -0.79 0.42
CA GLY A 76 6.60 0.64 0.53
C GLY A 76 7.56 1.60 -0.19
N ARG A 77 8.77 1.14 -0.56
CA ARG A 77 9.77 1.94 -1.30
C ARG A 77 9.94 1.51 -2.76
N ASP A 78 9.10 0.61 -3.26
CA ASP A 78 9.15 0.26 -4.67
C ASP A 78 8.79 1.50 -5.52
N PRO A 79 9.71 2.01 -6.36
CA PRO A 79 9.47 3.24 -7.12
C PRO A 79 8.36 3.08 -8.18
N ARG A 80 7.95 1.85 -8.51
CA ARG A 80 6.88 1.55 -9.47
C ARG A 80 5.49 1.68 -8.85
N ILE A 81 5.41 1.81 -7.52
CA ILE A 81 4.15 1.76 -6.77
C ILE A 81 4.05 2.97 -5.84
N LYS A 82 3.05 3.83 -6.09
CA LYS A 82 2.65 4.90 -5.17
C LYS A 82 1.68 4.35 -4.11
N ASN A 83 2.00 4.53 -2.84
CA ASN A 83 1.28 3.89 -1.73
C ASN A 83 0.30 4.84 -1.03
N ILE A 84 -0.93 4.39 -0.83
CA ILE A 84 -1.90 5.06 0.05
C ILE A 84 -2.58 4.06 1.01
N TYR A 85 -2.95 4.54 2.19
CA TYR A 85 -3.63 3.78 3.22
C TYR A 85 -5.07 4.19 3.37
N VAL A 86 -5.93 3.21 3.61
CA VAL A 86 -7.31 3.41 4.04
C VAL A 86 -7.48 2.76 5.40
N GLY A 87 -7.78 3.56 6.42
CA GLY A 87 -7.88 3.08 7.78
C GLY A 87 -7.85 4.19 8.81
N ASN A 88 -8.25 3.85 10.03
CA ASN A 88 -8.26 4.78 11.15
C ASN A 88 -7.68 4.17 12.44
N ASN A 89 -7.08 2.97 12.38
CA ASN A 89 -6.56 2.31 13.57
C ASN A 89 -5.23 2.97 14.02
N ASN A 90 -5.00 2.99 15.34
CA ASN A 90 -3.84 3.70 15.93
C ASN A 90 -2.50 3.08 15.51
N MET A 91 -2.45 1.76 15.33
CA MET A 91 -1.22 1.07 14.91
C MET A 91 -0.83 1.42 13.47
N ALA A 92 -1.79 1.58 12.56
CA ALA A 92 -1.55 1.99 11.18
C ALA A 92 -1.09 3.44 11.11
N LYS A 93 -1.65 4.33 11.95
CA LYS A 93 -1.16 5.72 12.07
C LYS A 93 0.28 5.73 12.55
N LEU A 94 0.59 4.96 13.59
CA LEU A 94 1.95 4.83 14.11
C LEU A 94 2.92 4.25 13.07
N ALA A 95 2.51 3.19 12.37
CA ALA A 95 3.29 2.60 11.29
C ALA A 95 3.59 3.61 10.17
N ARG A 96 2.58 4.39 9.75
CA ARG A 96 2.76 5.47 8.77
C ARG A 96 3.78 6.50 9.25
N ASP A 97 3.68 6.94 10.50
CA ASP A 97 4.57 7.96 11.06
C ASP A 97 6.01 7.45 11.17
N LEU A 98 6.21 6.16 11.50
CA LEU A 98 7.52 5.52 11.49
C LEU A 98 8.08 5.36 10.08
N MET A 99 7.25 4.95 9.11
CA MET A 99 7.66 4.82 7.71
C MET A 99 8.12 6.15 7.11
N LYS A 100 7.54 7.27 7.56
CA LYS A 100 8.03 8.61 7.19
C LYS A 100 9.49 8.83 7.60
N GLN A 101 9.93 8.28 8.73
CA GLN A 101 11.34 8.34 9.16
C GLN A 101 12.27 7.55 8.22
N PHE A 102 11.75 6.56 7.50
CA PHE A 102 12.46 5.81 6.46
C PHE A 102 12.34 6.44 5.06
N GLY A 103 11.84 7.67 4.97
CA GLY A 103 11.65 8.40 3.72
C GLY A 103 10.47 7.90 2.88
N VAL A 104 9.52 7.20 3.50
CA VAL A 104 8.32 6.70 2.83
C VAL A 104 7.13 7.55 3.25
N GLU A 105 6.71 8.44 2.37
CA GLU A 105 5.50 9.23 2.58
C GLU A 105 4.29 8.43 2.11
N MET A 106 3.36 8.16 3.02
CA MET A 106 2.11 7.47 2.72
C MET A 106 0.95 8.34 3.15
N LEU A 107 0.08 8.66 2.20
CA LEU A 107 -1.19 9.31 2.49
C LEU A 107 -2.11 8.31 3.19
N MET A 108 -2.93 8.81 4.12
CA MET A 108 -3.91 7.99 4.84
C MET A 108 -5.27 8.66 4.75
N PHE A 109 -6.25 7.90 4.28
CA PHE A 109 -7.64 8.28 4.14
C PHE A 109 -8.51 7.48 5.12
N LEU A 110 -9.65 8.05 5.51
CA LEU A 110 -10.59 7.37 6.40
C LEU A 110 -11.54 6.44 5.63
N SER A 111 -11.80 6.75 4.36
CA SER A 111 -12.73 6.02 3.50
C SER A 111 -12.06 5.54 2.21
N MET A 112 -12.61 4.46 1.64
CA MET A 112 -12.20 3.98 0.31
C MET A 112 -12.58 4.97 -0.79
N GLU A 113 -13.69 5.68 -0.62
CA GLU A 113 -14.19 6.67 -1.58
C GLU A 113 -13.21 7.85 -1.72
N ASP A 114 -12.74 8.41 -0.61
CA ASP A 114 -11.77 9.52 -0.64
C ASP A 114 -10.44 9.08 -1.27
N ALA A 115 -9.98 7.89 -0.91
CA ALA A 115 -8.75 7.30 -1.43
C ALA A 115 -8.84 7.04 -2.94
N HIS A 116 -9.96 6.48 -3.40
CA HIS A 116 -10.21 6.22 -4.80
C HIS A 116 -10.33 7.53 -5.59
N THR A 117 -11.11 8.48 -5.10
CA THR A 117 -11.24 9.82 -5.69
C THR A 117 -9.88 10.51 -5.85
N TYR A 118 -9.05 10.47 -4.81
CA TYR A 118 -7.70 11.03 -4.87
C TYR A 118 -6.85 10.35 -5.95
N ILE A 119 -6.85 9.01 -6.03
CA ILE A 119 -6.09 8.28 -7.04
C ILE A 119 -6.58 8.61 -8.46
N GLN A 120 -7.90 8.67 -8.69
CA GLN A 120 -8.44 9.01 -10.02
C GLN A 120 -7.92 10.37 -10.49
N ASN A 121 -7.96 11.38 -9.63
CA ASN A 121 -7.41 12.69 -9.95
C ASN A 121 -5.91 12.62 -10.30
N GLN A 122 -5.13 11.81 -9.56
CA GLN A 122 -3.70 11.61 -9.84
C GLN A 122 -3.43 10.89 -11.17
N ILE A 123 -4.28 9.92 -11.54
CA ILE A 123 -4.20 9.21 -12.81
C ILE A 123 -4.51 10.16 -13.97
N GLU A 124 -5.56 10.98 -13.84
CA GLU A 124 -5.94 11.99 -14.83
C GLU A 124 -4.82 13.02 -15.05
N GLU A 125 -4.26 13.57 -13.96
CA GLU A 125 -3.12 14.50 -14.01
C GLU A 125 -1.89 13.88 -14.70
N SER A 126 -1.57 12.63 -14.38
CA SER A 126 -0.42 11.91 -14.98
C SER A 126 -0.63 11.64 -16.47
N SER A 127 -1.86 11.36 -16.88
CA SER A 127 -2.22 11.11 -18.28
C SER A 127 -2.12 12.38 -19.13
N GLN A 128 -2.51 13.53 -18.57
CA GLN A 128 -2.43 14.83 -19.24
C GLN A 128 -0.99 15.31 -19.46
N LEU A 129 -0.05 14.90 -18.60
CA LEU A 129 1.37 15.25 -18.73
C LEU A 129 2.14 14.36 -19.72
N SER A 130 1.55 13.22 -20.10
CA SER A 130 2.18 12.22 -20.97
C SER A 130 1.69 12.25 -22.42
N GLY A 131 0.72 13.11 -22.75
CA GLY A 131 0.19 13.35 -24.10
C GLY A 131 0.71 14.65 -24.70
#